data_AF-A0A8J2NWW2-F1
#
_entry.id   AF-A0A8J2NWW2-F1
#
_cell.length_a   1.000
_cell.length_b   1.000
_cell.length_c   1.000
_cell.angle_alpha   90.00
_cell.angle_beta   90.00
_cell.angle_gamma   90.00
#
_symmetry.space_group_name_H-M   'P 1'
#
loop_
_entity.id
_entity.type
_entity.pdbx_description
1 polymer ?
#
loop_
_entity_poly.entity_id
_entity_poly.type
_entity_poly.pdbx_seq_one_letter_code
_entity_poly.pdbx_strand_id
1 'polypeptide(L)'
;MVLTFLVNLLCAVVNCAPDFGQPGDSLVGSRLGARVLDLNGTVLQPPLVETLGGSLEGYFMKTISGREIYAFEGIPFAEAPVGERRFRSNHLAGRWTSLAARHARCPESSTEKLMNCLRSRNPVRLVSNQFKMLDYFPNFPSVMFAPVVEPKSSHAFLTETPEEIYARNGTLPVPYIASNVEEEGEVIIIALPVLLLFSPFQKEWRKLAPVMLGYKNIKGVNKDSVTDAIEKYYFKNKTARNFELPGFGRMTTDRYFSPGIYRGLQLHSRIAPTYSSVFNYRGRFGIPTAFGLGNERSKYKVGHSEDLFYVFNMSTYSQGLKLTDPEYEISKFMVNSIVNFAETG
;
A
#
# COMPACT_ATOMS: atom_id res chain seq x y z
N MET A 1 -0.32 3.16 -2.75
CA MET A 1 -0.95 3.15 -4.08
C MET A 1 -1.16 4.54 -4.68
N VAL A 2 -1.60 5.57 -3.93
CA VAL A 2 -1.68 6.96 -4.46
C VAL A 2 -0.31 7.61 -4.65
N LEU A 3 0.65 7.38 -3.73
CA LEU A 3 2.04 7.79 -3.94
C LEU A 3 2.63 7.07 -5.16
N THR A 4 2.43 5.76 -5.28
CA THR A 4 2.81 4.96 -6.46
C THR A 4 2.13 5.46 -7.74
N PHE A 5 0.88 5.92 -7.67
CA PHE A 5 0.14 6.50 -8.79
C PHE A 5 0.69 7.87 -9.18
N LEU A 6 0.94 8.76 -8.22
CA LEU A 6 1.50 10.08 -8.47
C LEU A 6 2.94 9.98 -8.97
N VAL A 7 3.72 9.05 -8.42
CA VAL A 7 5.06 8.70 -8.88
C VAL A 7 4.96 8.12 -10.28
N ASN A 8 4.19 7.07 -10.56
CA ASN A 8 4.05 6.50 -11.90
C ASN A 8 3.51 7.52 -12.94
N LEU A 9 2.65 8.45 -12.52
CA LEU A 9 2.14 9.52 -13.36
C LEU A 9 3.20 10.60 -13.62
N LEU A 10 4.01 10.98 -12.62
CA LEU A 10 5.20 11.80 -12.84
C LEU A 10 6.21 11.06 -13.73
N CYS A 11 6.50 9.78 -13.47
CA CYS A 11 7.41 8.93 -14.24
C CYS A 11 6.99 8.74 -15.71
N ALA A 12 5.70 8.88 -16.00
CA ALA A 12 5.17 8.86 -17.36
C ALA A 12 5.34 10.20 -18.11
N VAL A 13 5.58 11.31 -17.39
CA VAL A 13 5.70 12.67 -17.95
C VAL A 13 7.17 13.15 -17.95
N VAL A 14 7.90 12.88 -16.88
CA VAL A 14 9.36 12.97 -16.77
C VAL A 14 9.86 11.55 -16.78
N ASN A 15 10.63 11.16 -17.78
CA ASN A 15 11.09 9.79 -18.01
C ASN A 15 11.88 9.26 -16.79
N CYS A 16 11.18 8.75 -15.78
CA CYS A 16 11.77 8.25 -14.53
C CYS A 16 11.82 6.73 -14.60
N ALA A 17 12.24 6.16 -15.73
CA ALA A 17 12.84 4.83 -15.66
C ALA A 17 13.95 4.97 -14.61
N PRO A 18 13.85 4.30 -13.44
CA PRO A 18 15.04 4.12 -12.65
C PRO A 18 15.98 3.40 -13.60
N ASP A 19 17.20 3.92 -13.74
CA ASP A 19 18.27 3.13 -14.33
C ASP A 19 18.58 2.02 -13.30
N PHE A 20 17.65 1.08 -13.19
CA PHE A 20 17.98 -0.26 -12.80
C PHE A 20 18.87 -0.72 -13.95
N GLY A 21 20.17 -0.47 -13.83
CA GLY A 21 21.17 -1.16 -14.63
C GLY A 21 20.69 -2.60 -14.70
N GLN A 22 20.58 -3.13 -15.92
CA GLN A 22 19.93 -4.42 -16.10
C GLN A 22 20.55 -5.41 -15.12
N PRO A 23 19.77 -6.30 -14.48
CA PRO A 23 20.34 -7.29 -13.58
C PRO A 23 21.39 -8.09 -14.37
N GLY A 24 22.67 -7.77 -14.15
CA GLY A 24 23.79 -8.24 -14.97
C GLY A 24 24.94 -7.25 -15.19
N ASP A 25 24.75 -5.93 -15.12
CA ASP A 25 25.76 -4.99 -15.66
C ASP A 25 26.94 -4.64 -14.72
N SER A 26 27.09 -5.30 -13.58
CA SER A 26 28.30 -5.22 -12.74
C SER A 26 29.00 -6.54 -12.47
N LEU A 27 28.57 -7.63 -13.10
CA LEU A 27 29.25 -8.92 -13.03
C LEU A 27 29.30 -9.55 -14.42
N VAL A 28 30.48 -9.57 -15.02
CA VAL A 28 30.76 -10.38 -16.20
C VAL A 28 30.44 -11.84 -15.85
N GLY A 29 29.29 -12.33 -16.31
CA GLY A 29 28.96 -13.76 -16.33
C GLY A 29 27.67 -14.15 -15.61
N SER A 30 26.51 -13.86 -16.19
CA SER A 30 25.26 -14.51 -15.78
C SER A 30 24.36 -14.91 -16.96
N ARG A 31 24.96 -15.35 -18.07
CA ARG A 31 24.29 -16.22 -19.04
C ARG A 31 25.26 -17.32 -19.41
N LEU A 32 24.93 -18.56 -19.04
CA LEU A 32 25.70 -19.82 -19.16
C LEU A 32 26.49 -20.22 -17.90
N GLY A 33 25.82 -20.84 -16.92
CA GLY A 33 26.41 -21.82 -15.99
C GLY A 33 27.74 -21.49 -15.30
N ALA A 34 28.04 -20.23 -15.00
CA ALA A 34 29.31 -19.83 -14.42
C ALA A 34 29.32 -20.02 -12.89
N ARG A 35 30.40 -20.61 -12.36
CA ARG A 35 30.64 -20.82 -10.92
C ARG A 35 31.24 -19.55 -10.30
N VAL A 36 30.73 -19.11 -9.15
CA VAL A 36 31.26 -17.97 -8.39
C VAL A 36 32.50 -18.42 -7.61
N LEU A 37 33.61 -17.69 -7.74
CA LEU A 37 34.87 -17.97 -7.06
C LEU A 37 35.16 -16.89 -6.00
N ASP A 38 35.76 -17.26 -4.87
CA ASP A 38 36.33 -16.32 -3.92
C ASP A 38 37.68 -15.73 -4.44
N LEU A 39 38.26 -14.81 -3.67
CA LEU A 39 39.53 -14.14 -4.00
C LEU A 39 40.74 -15.08 -4.09
N ASN A 40 40.60 -16.34 -3.63
CA ASN A 40 41.62 -17.39 -3.73
C ASN A 40 41.31 -18.41 -4.85
N GLY A 41 40.27 -18.17 -5.65
CA GLY A 41 39.87 -19.05 -6.75
C GLY A 41 39.07 -20.28 -6.31
N THR A 42 38.60 -20.33 -5.06
CA THR A 42 37.78 -21.43 -4.54
C THR A 42 36.32 -21.23 -4.94
N VAL A 43 35.67 -22.27 -5.44
CA VAL A 43 34.24 -22.22 -5.80
C VAL A 43 33.42 -22.03 -4.53
N LEU A 44 32.78 -20.86 -4.39
CA LEU A 44 31.86 -20.59 -3.30
C LEU A 44 30.58 -21.39 -3.55
N GLN A 45 30.29 -22.33 -2.64
CA GLN A 45 29.00 -23.01 -2.65
C GLN A 45 27.92 -22.02 -2.19
N PRO A 46 26.78 -21.97 -2.88
CA PRO A 46 25.68 -21.11 -2.48
C PRO A 46 25.17 -21.51 -1.08
N PRO A 47 24.86 -20.55 -0.20
CA PRO A 47 24.36 -20.85 1.14
C PRO A 47 23.01 -21.56 1.04
N LEU A 48 22.90 -22.72 1.69
CA LEU A 48 21.68 -23.54 1.69
C LEU A 48 21.10 -23.58 3.11
N VAL A 49 19.81 -23.27 3.26
CA VAL A 49 19.13 -23.25 4.56
C VAL A 49 17.88 -24.11 4.48
N GLU A 50 17.71 -24.99 5.47
CA GLU A 50 16.50 -25.81 5.62
C GLU A 50 15.38 -25.02 6.29
N THR A 51 14.20 -25.03 5.69
CA THR A 51 12.98 -24.42 6.24
C THR A 51 11.84 -25.42 6.27
N LEU A 52 10.74 -25.08 6.94
CA LEU A 52 9.51 -25.89 6.94
C LEU A 52 8.91 -26.05 5.53
N GLY A 53 9.26 -25.18 4.57
CA GLY A 53 8.81 -25.23 3.18
C GLY A 53 9.79 -25.90 2.20
N GLY A 54 10.87 -26.50 2.72
CA GLY A 54 11.96 -27.09 1.93
C GLY A 54 13.26 -26.28 1.99
N SER A 55 14.30 -26.79 1.32
CA SER A 55 15.63 -26.19 1.29
C SER A 55 15.66 -24.95 0.39
N LEU A 56 16.19 -23.84 0.90
CA LEU A 56 16.37 -22.60 0.15
C LEU A 56 17.84 -22.39 -0.17
N GLU A 57 18.13 -22.17 -1.45
CA GLU A 57 19.46 -21.80 -1.95
C GLU A 57 19.52 -20.27 -2.12
N GLY A 58 20.46 -19.62 -1.44
CA GLY A 58 20.69 -18.18 -1.50
C GLY A 58 21.98 -17.82 -2.23
N TYR A 59 22.40 -16.57 -2.09
CA TYR A 59 23.69 -16.09 -2.62
C TYR A 59 24.33 -15.07 -1.67
N PHE A 60 25.61 -14.77 -1.87
CA PHE A 60 26.33 -13.78 -1.09
C PHE A 60 26.13 -12.39 -1.67
N MET A 61 25.78 -11.42 -0.82
CA MET A 61 25.79 -10.00 -1.19
C MET A 61 26.53 -9.16 -0.16
N LYS A 62 26.97 -7.96 -0.57
CA LYS A 62 27.64 -7.02 0.33
C LYS A 62 26.68 -5.90 0.73
N THR A 63 26.66 -5.58 2.02
CA THR A 63 26.00 -4.36 2.51
C THR A 63 26.74 -3.11 2.04
N ILE A 64 26.10 -1.95 2.18
CA ILE A 64 26.71 -0.64 1.88
C ILE A 64 28.00 -0.40 2.69
N SER A 65 28.09 -0.97 3.90
CA SER A 65 29.29 -0.92 4.74
C SER A 65 30.35 -1.98 4.41
N GLY A 66 30.16 -2.75 3.33
CA GLY A 66 31.10 -3.78 2.87
C GLY A 66 31.02 -5.12 3.62
N ARG A 67 30.05 -5.30 4.52
CA ARG A 67 29.84 -6.57 5.23
C ARG A 67 29.19 -7.58 4.28
N GLU A 68 29.79 -8.76 4.18
CA GLU A 68 29.20 -9.86 3.43
C GLU A 68 28.04 -10.49 4.23
N ILE A 69 26.91 -10.70 3.56
CA ILE A 69 25.70 -11.29 4.14
C ILE A 69 25.13 -12.35 3.20
N TYR A 70 24.42 -13.32 3.76
CA TYR A 70 23.60 -14.24 2.98
C TYR A 70 22.31 -13.54 2.56
N ALA A 71 21.99 -13.60 1.27
CA ALA A 71 20.77 -13.08 0.69
C ALA A 71 19.94 -14.23 0.12
N PHE A 72 18.70 -14.32 0.57
CA PHE A 72 17.71 -15.25 0.05
C PHE A 72 16.57 -14.41 -0.51
N GLU A 73 16.71 -14.02 -1.77
CA GLU A 73 15.74 -13.18 -2.47
C GLU A 73 14.82 -14.04 -3.33
N GLY A 74 13.55 -13.65 -3.48
CA GLY A 74 12.58 -14.43 -4.24
C GLY A 74 12.10 -15.71 -3.54
N ILE A 75 12.25 -15.81 -2.21
CA ILE A 75 11.63 -16.89 -1.41
C ILE A 75 10.12 -16.88 -1.71
N PRO A 76 9.56 -17.99 -2.24
CA PRO A 76 8.14 -18.05 -2.56
C PRO A 76 7.30 -17.87 -1.29
N PHE A 77 6.66 -16.72 -1.14
CA PHE A 77 5.76 -16.45 -0.01
C PHE A 77 4.42 -17.20 -0.16
N ALA A 78 4.01 -17.57 -1.39
CA ALA A 78 2.91 -18.48 -1.74
C ALA A 78 2.82 -18.70 -3.28
N GLU A 79 2.25 -19.83 -3.72
CA GLU A 79 1.90 -20.05 -5.14
C GLU A 79 0.72 -19.17 -5.61
N ALA A 80 0.71 -18.80 -6.90
CA ALA A 80 -0.35 -18.00 -7.51
C ALA A 80 -1.69 -18.75 -7.52
N PRO A 81 -2.84 -18.13 -7.18
CA PRO A 81 -4.04 -18.95 -6.91
C PRO A 81 -4.71 -19.43 -8.21
N VAL A 82 -4.32 -20.64 -8.62
CA VAL A 82 -4.77 -21.45 -9.75
C VAL A 82 -6.25 -21.86 -9.73
N GLY A 83 -6.89 -22.17 -10.86
CA GLY A 83 -7.99 -23.17 -10.87
C GLY A 83 -9.46 -22.70 -10.79
N GLU A 84 -10.36 -23.69 -10.77
CA GLU A 84 -11.73 -23.56 -11.29
C GLU A 84 -12.81 -23.10 -10.29
N ARG A 85 -12.45 -22.78 -9.04
CA ARG A 85 -13.44 -22.36 -8.02
C ARG A 85 -13.05 -21.11 -7.24
N ARG A 86 -12.07 -20.37 -7.74
CA ARG A 86 -11.71 -19.04 -7.26
C ARG A 86 -12.95 -18.13 -7.43
N PHE A 87 -13.34 -17.38 -6.39
CA PHE A 87 -14.43 -16.36 -6.34
C PHE A 87 -15.81 -16.75 -5.73
N ARG A 88 -16.09 -16.27 -4.49
CA ARG A 88 -17.29 -15.50 -4.05
C ARG A 88 -17.22 -15.21 -2.52
N SER A 89 -17.63 -14.06 -1.96
CA SER A 89 -18.21 -12.82 -2.50
C SER A 89 -17.96 -11.62 -1.57
N ASN A 90 -17.36 -10.54 -2.12
CA ASN A 90 -17.86 -9.17 -1.91
C ASN A 90 -18.72 -8.89 -3.15
N HIS A 91 -19.95 -8.40 -2.99
CA HIS A 91 -20.87 -8.15 -4.10
C HIS A 91 -20.29 -7.23 -5.20
N LEU A 92 -19.22 -6.48 -4.90
CA LEU A 92 -18.49 -5.63 -5.85
C LEU A 92 -17.37 -6.35 -6.63
N ALA A 93 -16.83 -7.47 -6.15
CA ALA A 93 -15.75 -8.20 -6.81
C ALA A 93 -16.17 -8.67 -8.21
N GLY A 94 -17.41 -9.13 -8.37
CA GLY A 94 -17.97 -9.49 -9.68
C GLY A 94 -17.98 -8.31 -10.65
N ARG A 95 -18.39 -7.11 -10.21
CA ARG A 95 -18.40 -5.90 -11.06
C ARG A 95 -17.01 -5.57 -11.59
N TRP A 96 -15.98 -5.60 -10.73
CA TRP A 96 -14.61 -5.27 -11.12
C TRP A 96 -13.99 -6.33 -12.03
N THR A 97 -14.22 -7.61 -11.74
CA THR A 97 -13.81 -8.71 -12.61
C THR A 97 -14.42 -8.56 -14.01
N SER A 98 -15.71 -8.24 -14.10
CA SER A 98 -16.39 -8.01 -15.38
C SER A 98 -15.84 -6.79 -16.14
N LEU A 99 -15.57 -5.70 -15.44
CA LEU A 99 -14.96 -4.52 -16.06
C LEU A 99 -13.55 -4.83 -16.60
N ALA A 100 -12.73 -5.55 -15.82
CA ALA A 100 -11.41 -5.98 -16.26
C ALA A 100 -11.49 -6.92 -17.47
N ALA A 101 -12.41 -7.88 -17.46
CA ALA A 101 -12.67 -8.78 -18.58
C ALA A 101 -13.02 -8.02 -19.86
N ARG A 102 -13.95 -7.06 -19.79
CA ARG A 102 -14.34 -6.23 -20.94
C ARG A 102 -13.19 -5.41 -21.49
N HIS A 103 -12.43 -4.72 -20.64
CA HIS A 103 -11.28 -3.94 -21.09
C HIS A 103 -10.14 -4.82 -21.65
N ALA A 104 -10.02 -6.05 -21.15
CA ALA A 104 -9.09 -7.06 -21.65
C ALA A 104 -9.63 -7.85 -22.87
N ARG A 105 -10.86 -7.57 -23.32
CA ARG A 105 -11.58 -8.31 -24.37
C ARG A 105 -11.57 -9.82 -24.12
N CYS A 106 -11.93 -10.22 -22.89
CA CYS A 106 -12.00 -11.61 -22.49
C CYS A 106 -13.45 -12.07 -22.30
N PRO A 107 -13.77 -13.33 -22.64
CA PRO A 107 -15.10 -13.87 -22.45
C PRO A 107 -15.41 -14.06 -20.96
N GLU A 108 -16.65 -13.81 -20.58
CA GLU A 108 -17.16 -13.99 -19.21
C GLU A 108 -18.08 -15.22 -19.08
N SER A 109 -18.11 -16.10 -20.09
CA SER A 109 -19.04 -17.23 -20.16
C SER A 109 -18.74 -18.37 -19.17
N SER A 110 -17.49 -18.50 -18.73
CA SER A 110 -17.10 -19.34 -17.59
C SER A 110 -15.84 -18.80 -16.93
N THR A 111 -15.64 -19.12 -15.65
CA THR A 111 -14.41 -18.75 -14.90
C THR A 111 -13.17 -19.26 -15.60
N GLU A 112 -13.19 -20.51 -16.07
CA GLU A 112 -12.07 -21.14 -16.78
C GLU A 112 -11.68 -20.36 -18.04
N LYS A 113 -12.64 -20.07 -18.92
CA LYS A 113 -12.40 -19.32 -20.17
C LYS A 113 -11.91 -17.90 -19.90
N LEU A 114 -12.50 -17.24 -18.89
CA LEU A 114 -12.06 -15.92 -18.46
C LEU A 114 -10.60 -15.96 -18.00
N MET A 115 -10.25 -16.89 -17.11
CA MET A 115 -8.91 -17.00 -16.55
C MET A 115 -7.86 -17.35 -17.60
N ASN A 116 -8.16 -18.27 -18.52
CA ASN A 116 -7.25 -18.62 -19.61
C ASN A 116 -7.01 -17.43 -20.54
N CYS A 117 -8.06 -16.67 -20.85
CA CYS A 117 -7.91 -15.44 -21.63
C CYS A 117 -7.09 -14.38 -20.90
N LEU A 118 -7.40 -14.09 -19.63
CA LEU A 118 -6.66 -13.08 -18.85
C LEU A 118 -5.18 -13.42 -18.74
N ARG A 119 -4.83 -14.69 -18.46
CA ARG A 119 -3.42 -15.14 -18.41
C ARG A 119 -2.68 -14.99 -19.75
N SER A 120 -3.39 -15.02 -20.87
CA SER A 120 -2.80 -14.79 -22.20
C SER A 120 -2.55 -13.31 -22.52
N ARG A 121 -3.09 -12.37 -21.74
CA ARG A 121 -2.94 -10.93 -22.01
C ARG A 121 -1.62 -10.41 -21.46
N ASN A 122 -1.08 -9.39 -22.12
CA ASN A 122 0.08 -8.67 -21.63
C ASN A 122 -0.21 -8.08 -20.22
N PRO A 123 0.61 -8.40 -19.21
CA PRO A 123 0.33 -8.03 -17.81
C PRO A 123 0.35 -6.52 -17.58
N VAL A 124 1.25 -5.79 -18.26
CA VAL A 124 1.31 -4.32 -18.19
C VAL A 124 0.01 -3.71 -18.72
N ARG A 125 -0.52 -4.23 -19.83
CA ARG A 125 -1.80 -3.78 -20.39
C ARG A 125 -2.97 -4.09 -19.46
N LEU A 126 -3.00 -5.27 -18.85
CA LEU A 126 -4.04 -5.63 -17.88
C LEU A 126 -4.07 -4.67 -16.70
N VAL A 127 -2.91 -4.35 -16.12
CA VAL A 127 -2.81 -3.40 -15.01
C VAL A 127 -3.20 -2.00 -15.48
N SER A 128 -2.71 -1.54 -16.63
CA SER A 128 -3.04 -0.21 -17.17
C SER A 128 -4.54 -0.02 -17.48
N ASN A 129 -5.30 -1.10 -17.70
CA ASN A 129 -6.74 -0.98 -17.89
C ASN A 129 -7.48 -0.53 -16.64
N GLN A 130 -6.88 -0.63 -15.44
CA GLN A 130 -7.47 -0.14 -14.20
C GLN A 130 -7.80 1.36 -14.25
N PHE A 131 -7.00 2.17 -14.96
CA PHE A 131 -7.28 3.60 -15.16
C PHE A 131 -8.60 3.85 -15.88
N LYS A 132 -9.03 2.93 -16.75
CA LYS A 132 -10.31 3.00 -17.48
C LYS A 132 -11.49 2.53 -16.63
N MET A 133 -11.22 1.88 -15.50
CA MET A 133 -12.22 1.35 -14.58
C MET A 133 -12.59 2.35 -13.48
N LEU A 134 -11.90 3.48 -13.40
CA LEU A 134 -12.16 4.52 -12.41
C LEU A 134 -13.53 5.17 -12.66
N ASP A 135 -14.30 5.30 -11.59
CA ASP A 135 -15.55 6.07 -11.59
C ASP A 135 -15.24 7.58 -11.60
N TYR A 136 -14.11 8.00 -11.01
CA TYR A 136 -13.65 9.39 -11.00
C TYR A 136 -12.11 9.49 -10.95
N PHE A 137 -11.53 10.29 -11.84
CA PHE A 137 -10.09 10.56 -11.91
C PHE A 137 -9.66 11.51 -10.76
N PRO A 138 -8.51 11.31 -10.10
CA PRO A 138 -7.42 10.42 -10.49
C PRO A 138 -7.50 8.99 -9.95
N ASN A 139 -8.22 8.73 -8.85
CA ASN A 139 -7.99 7.51 -8.07
C ASN A 139 -9.25 6.90 -7.42
N PHE A 140 -10.45 7.18 -7.91
CA PHE A 140 -11.68 6.69 -7.26
C PHE A 140 -12.45 5.68 -8.12
N PRO A 141 -12.79 4.49 -7.56
CA PRO A 141 -12.47 4.02 -6.21
C PRO A 141 -10.99 3.68 -6.02
N SER A 142 -10.49 3.88 -4.80
CA SER A 142 -9.07 3.70 -4.46
C SER A 142 -8.66 2.26 -4.25
N VAL A 143 -9.60 1.31 -4.17
CA VAL A 143 -9.29 -0.13 -4.09
C VAL A 143 -10.33 -0.87 -4.95
N MET A 144 -9.88 -1.45 -6.06
CA MET A 144 -10.73 -2.24 -6.97
C MET A 144 -10.61 -3.75 -6.69
N PHE A 145 -9.39 -4.21 -6.43
CA PHE A 145 -9.09 -5.60 -6.12
C PHE A 145 -8.49 -5.66 -4.70
N ALA A 146 -9.15 -6.39 -3.81
CA ALA A 146 -8.79 -6.54 -2.41
C ALA A 146 -8.91 -8.02 -1.99
N PRO A 147 -8.32 -8.42 -0.85
CA PRO A 147 -8.64 -9.70 -0.24
C PRO A 147 -10.16 -9.88 -0.07
N VAL A 148 -10.63 -11.11 -0.22
CA VAL A 148 -12.05 -11.49 -0.06
C VAL A 148 -12.15 -12.75 0.78
N VAL A 149 -13.30 -12.95 1.42
CA VAL A 149 -13.66 -14.23 2.03
C VAL A 149 -13.87 -15.25 0.90
N GLU A 150 -13.15 -16.37 1.00
CA GLU A 150 -13.09 -17.44 0.02
C GLU A 150 -13.99 -18.62 0.42
N PRO A 151 -14.52 -19.37 -0.55
CA PRO A 151 -15.09 -20.68 -0.27
C PRO A 151 -14.06 -21.60 0.38
N LYS A 152 -14.50 -22.40 1.35
CA LYS A 152 -13.63 -23.38 2.01
C LYS A 152 -13.01 -24.34 0.98
N SER A 153 -11.69 -24.41 0.96
CA SER A 153 -10.91 -25.37 0.18
C SER A 153 -9.54 -25.56 0.83
N SER A 154 -8.82 -26.62 0.45
CA SER A 154 -7.46 -26.87 0.93
C SER A 154 -6.44 -25.78 0.55
N HIS A 155 -6.80 -24.92 -0.41
CA HIS A 155 -5.95 -23.85 -0.93
C HIS A 155 -6.49 -22.44 -0.57
N ALA A 156 -7.55 -22.35 0.23
CA ALA A 156 -8.12 -21.07 0.62
C ALA A 156 -7.23 -20.40 1.68
N PHE A 157 -6.94 -19.11 1.49
CA PHE A 157 -6.18 -18.31 2.44
C PHE A 157 -7.08 -17.73 3.52
N LEU A 158 -8.21 -17.12 3.14
CA LEU A 158 -9.13 -16.45 4.07
C LEU A 158 -10.56 -16.94 3.87
N THR A 159 -11.05 -17.83 4.73
CA THR A 159 -12.41 -18.41 4.60
C THR A 159 -13.48 -17.75 5.45
N GLU A 160 -13.09 -16.79 6.29
CA GLU A 160 -13.93 -16.08 7.25
C GLU A 160 -13.44 -14.64 7.38
N THR A 161 -14.26 -13.74 7.89
CA THR A 161 -13.84 -12.36 8.17
C THR A 161 -12.82 -12.31 9.32
N PRO A 162 -11.92 -11.32 9.37
CA PRO A 162 -11.00 -11.15 10.50
C PRO A 162 -11.72 -11.15 11.86
N GLU A 163 -12.88 -10.51 11.96
CA GLU A 163 -13.69 -10.47 13.18
C GLU A 163 -14.15 -11.85 13.64
N GLU A 164 -14.60 -12.71 12.71
CA GLU A 164 -15.00 -14.09 12.99
C GLU A 164 -13.79 -14.91 13.45
N ILE A 165 -12.62 -14.72 12.82
CA ILE A 165 -11.38 -15.42 13.19
C ILE A 165 -10.98 -15.07 14.63
N TYR A 166 -11.00 -13.79 15.01
CA TYR A 166 -10.77 -13.37 16.39
C TYR A 166 -11.82 -13.94 17.36
N ALA A 167 -13.10 -13.93 16.98
CA ALA A 167 -14.19 -14.40 17.85
C ALA A 167 -14.07 -15.89 18.20
N ARG A 168 -13.51 -16.71 17.30
CA ARG A 168 -13.29 -18.14 17.53
C ARG A 168 -11.87 -18.49 18.00
N ASN A 169 -11.08 -17.51 18.45
CA ASN A 169 -9.67 -17.68 18.85
C ASN A 169 -8.79 -18.30 17.76
N GLY A 170 -9.04 -17.94 16.49
CA GLY A 170 -8.27 -18.41 15.34
C GLY A 170 -7.00 -17.60 15.03
N THR A 171 -6.77 -16.51 15.76
CA THR A 171 -5.59 -15.64 15.60
C THR A 171 -4.50 -16.05 16.60
N LEU A 172 -3.23 -16.04 16.17
CA LEU A 172 -2.10 -16.30 17.06
C LEU A 172 -1.98 -15.21 18.15
N PRO A 173 -1.89 -15.58 19.44
CA PRO A 173 -1.79 -14.63 20.55
C PRO A 173 -0.34 -14.17 20.76
N VAL A 174 0.21 -13.44 19.80
CA VAL A 174 1.58 -12.87 19.88
C VAL A 174 1.52 -11.36 20.12
N PRO A 175 2.56 -10.73 20.71
CA PRO A 175 2.62 -9.27 20.83
C PRO A 175 2.34 -8.59 19.49
N TYR A 176 1.55 -7.51 19.51
CA TYR A 176 1.17 -6.76 18.32
C TYR A 176 1.34 -5.26 18.53
N ILE A 177 1.95 -4.59 17.55
CA ILE A 177 2.06 -3.14 17.52
C ILE A 177 1.46 -2.60 16.22
N ALA A 178 0.65 -1.55 16.31
CA ALA A 178 0.18 -0.82 15.14
C ALA A 178 0.27 0.70 15.37
N SER A 179 0.84 1.39 14.40
CA SER A 179 0.97 2.84 14.40
C SER A 179 0.04 3.49 13.37
N ASN A 180 -0.26 4.76 13.61
CA ASN A 180 -0.84 5.68 12.63
C ASN A 180 -0.01 6.96 12.59
N VAL A 181 -0.17 7.75 11.55
CA VAL A 181 0.22 9.17 11.55
C VAL A 181 -0.95 10.08 12.00
N GLU A 182 -0.68 11.36 12.26
CA GLU A 182 -1.69 12.35 12.66
C GLU A 182 -2.88 12.43 11.67
N GLU A 183 -2.63 12.44 10.36
CA GLU A 183 -3.66 12.60 9.32
C GLU A 183 -3.41 11.70 8.09
N GLU A 184 -3.57 10.38 8.25
CA GLU A 184 -3.42 9.36 7.20
C GLU A 184 -4.09 9.73 5.87
N GLY A 185 -5.30 10.29 5.94
CA GLY A 185 -6.13 10.62 4.80
C GLY A 185 -5.55 11.67 3.85
N GLU A 186 -4.57 12.48 4.28
CA GLU A 186 -3.99 13.53 3.44
C GLU A 186 -3.41 12.99 2.12
N VAL A 187 -2.95 11.73 2.09
CA VAL A 187 -2.46 11.07 0.87
C VAL A 187 -3.53 10.92 -0.21
N ILE A 188 -4.82 10.88 0.17
CA ILE A 188 -5.93 10.77 -0.77
C ILE A 188 -6.16 12.09 -1.52
N ILE A 189 -5.86 13.22 -0.87
CA ILE A 189 -6.16 14.55 -1.39
C ILE A 189 -4.94 15.31 -1.91
N ILE A 190 -3.72 14.87 -1.58
CA ILE A 190 -2.48 15.50 -2.04
C ILE A 190 -2.33 15.48 -3.57
N ALA A 191 -3.00 14.55 -4.26
CA ALA A 191 -3.06 14.51 -5.71
C ALA A 191 -3.79 15.72 -6.33
N LEU A 192 -4.73 16.34 -5.59
CA LEU A 192 -5.55 17.44 -6.11
C LEU A 192 -4.74 18.71 -6.41
N PRO A 193 -3.87 19.23 -5.51
CA PRO A 193 -2.97 20.34 -5.85
C PRO A 193 -1.99 19.97 -6.95
N VAL A 194 -1.37 18.79 -6.85
CA VAL A 194 -0.31 18.35 -7.77
C VAL A 194 -0.82 18.26 -9.20
N LEU A 195 -2.07 17.83 -9.38
CA LEU A 195 -2.71 17.70 -10.70
C LEU A 195 -3.62 18.89 -11.07
N LEU A 196 -3.63 19.96 -10.27
CA LEU A 196 -4.50 21.13 -10.46
C LEU A 196 -6.00 20.80 -10.54
N LEU A 197 -6.41 19.73 -9.85
CA LEU A 197 -7.79 19.19 -9.88
C LEU A 197 -8.70 19.75 -8.79
N PHE A 198 -8.25 20.74 -7.99
CA PHE A 198 -9.09 21.32 -6.96
C PHE A 198 -10.41 21.86 -7.52
N SER A 199 -10.39 22.84 -8.42
CA SER A 199 -11.62 23.46 -8.95
C SER A 199 -12.66 22.44 -9.48
N PRO A 200 -12.32 21.46 -10.33
CA PRO A 200 -13.28 20.45 -10.77
C PRO A 200 -13.75 19.53 -9.63
N PHE A 201 -12.85 19.13 -8.72
CA PHE A 201 -13.22 18.37 -7.52
C PHE A 201 -14.25 19.13 -6.68
N GLN A 202 -14.09 20.45 -6.57
CA GLN A 202 -15.01 21.31 -5.82
C GLN A 202 -16.41 21.36 -6.45
N LYS A 203 -16.47 21.55 -7.76
CA LYS A 203 -17.73 21.66 -8.51
C LYS A 203 -18.50 20.35 -8.53
N GLU A 204 -17.80 19.23 -8.53
CA GLU A 204 -18.40 17.89 -8.62
C GLU A 204 -18.49 17.15 -7.29
N TRP A 205 -18.21 17.82 -6.17
CA TRP A 205 -18.15 17.20 -4.85
C TRP A 205 -19.35 16.30 -4.52
N ARG A 206 -20.57 16.73 -4.84
CA ARG A 206 -21.80 15.95 -4.59
C ARG A 206 -21.87 14.65 -5.40
N LYS A 207 -21.24 14.59 -6.58
CA LYS A 207 -21.11 13.36 -7.37
C LYS A 207 -19.95 12.50 -6.88
N LEU A 208 -18.88 13.14 -6.41
CA LEU A 208 -17.65 12.49 -6.00
C LEU A 208 -17.70 11.89 -4.60
N ALA A 209 -18.26 12.59 -3.62
CA ALA A 209 -18.30 12.15 -2.23
C ALA A 209 -18.91 10.74 -2.06
N PRO A 210 -20.01 10.37 -2.75
CA PRO A 210 -20.53 9.00 -2.70
C PRO A 210 -19.55 7.95 -3.23
N VAL A 211 -18.77 8.26 -4.26
CA VAL A 211 -17.74 7.36 -4.81
C VAL A 211 -16.56 7.28 -3.84
N MET A 212 -16.00 8.44 -3.48
CA MET A 212 -14.80 8.58 -2.65
C MET A 212 -15.01 8.03 -1.25
N LEU A 213 -16.20 8.12 -0.67
CA LEU A 213 -16.48 7.64 0.69
C LEU A 213 -17.26 6.32 0.67
N GLY A 214 -17.38 5.68 -0.51
CA GLY A 214 -17.88 4.32 -0.65
C GLY A 214 -19.36 4.12 -0.32
N TYR A 215 -20.17 5.17 -0.31
CA TYR A 215 -21.61 5.08 -0.07
C TYR A 215 -22.48 5.15 -1.34
N LYS A 216 -21.89 5.30 -2.53
CA LYS A 216 -22.59 5.33 -3.83
C LYS A 216 -23.52 4.14 -4.04
N ASN A 217 -23.06 2.93 -3.73
CA ASN A 217 -23.78 1.69 -4.02
C ASN A 217 -24.63 1.17 -2.84
N ILE A 218 -24.70 1.90 -1.72
CA ILE A 218 -25.49 1.49 -0.55
C ILE A 218 -26.98 1.66 -0.87
N LYS A 219 -27.76 0.59 -0.80
CA LYS A 219 -29.21 0.63 -1.05
C LYS A 219 -29.96 1.22 0.15
N GLY A 220 -31.13 1.82 -0.09
CA GLY A 220 -32.02 2.32 0.97
C GLY A 220 -31.56 3.60 1.68
N VAL A 221 -30.55 4.29 1.15
CA VAL A 221 -29.97 5.50 1.77
C VAL A 221 -29.98 6.67 0.79
N ASN A 222 -30.50 7.82 1.23
CA ASN A 222 -30.41 9.08 0.48
C ASN A 222 -28.95 9.59 0.50
N LYS A 223 -28.33 9.70 -0.69
CA LYS A 223 -26.92 10.08 -0.84
C LYS A 223 -26.67 11.54 -0.48
N ASP A 224 -27.61 12.42 -0.77
CA ASP A 224 -27.50 13.84 -0.46
C ASP A 224 -27.54 14.05 1.05
N SER A 225 -28.47 13.39 1.75
CA SER A 225 -28.56 13.47 3.22
C SER A 225 -27.31 12.94 3.92
N VAL A 226 -26.71 11.86 3.41
CA VAL A 226 -25.41 11.37 3.91
C VAL A 226 -24.31 12.39 3.67
N THR A 227 -24.28 12.98 2.47
CA THR A 227 -23.29 14.01 2.13
C THR A 227 -23.44 15.23 3.03
N ASP A 228 -24.67 15.68 3.32
CA ASP A 228 -24.96 16.78 4.24
C ASP A 228 -24.46 16.49 5.66
N ALA A 229 -24.69 15.27 6.16
CA ALA A 229 -24.24 14.86 7.48
C ALA A 229 -22.70 14.85 7.59
N ILE A 230 -22.03 14.35 6.56
CA ILE A 230 -20.56 14.36 6.46
C ILE A 230 -20.05 15.79 6.41
N GLU A 231 -20.67 16.65 5.59
CA GLU A 231 -20.28 18.04 5.46
C GLU A 231 -20.43 18.81 6.78
N LYS A 232 -21.55 18.59 7.47
CA LYS A 232 -21.81 19.16 8.79
C LYS A 232 -20.73 18.76 9.81
N TYR A 233 -20.36 17.48 9.83
CA TYR A 233 -19.40 16.95 10.80
C TYR A 233 -17.97 17.47 10.54
N TYR A 234 -17.44 17.26 9.33
CA TYR A 234 -16.02 17.54 9.05
C TYR A 234 -15.74 19.00 8.67
N PHE A 235 -16.73 19.72 8.13
CA PHE A 235 -16.59 21.10 7.65
C PHE A 235 -17.42 22.13 8.43
N LYS A 236 -18.07 21.74 9.54
CA LYS A 236 -18.79 22.64 10.46
C LYS A 236 -19.83 23.53 9.74
N ASN A 237 -20.64 22.94 8.86
CA ASN A 237 -21.63 23.62 8.02
C ASN A 237 -21.06 24.65 7.02
N LYS A 238 -19.74 24.75 6.86
CA LYS A 238 -19.18 25.44 5.70
C LYS A 238 -19.50 24.57 4.49
N THR A 239 -20.05 25.18 3.43
CA THR A 239 -20.20 24.47 2.17
C THR A 239 -18.85 23.94 1.75
N ALA A 240 -18.83 22.71 1.21
CA ALA A 240 -17.62 22.08 0.72
C ALA A 240 -16.79 23.07 -0.10
N ARG A 241 -17.41 24.01 -0.85
CA ARG A 241 -16.84 25.17 -1.59
C ARG A 241 -15.65 25.91 -0.96
N ASN A 242 -15.50 25.93 0.37
CA ASN A 242 -14.33 26.56 1.02
C ASN A 242 -13.17 25.59 1.33
N PHE A 243 -13.29 24.31 0.91
CA PHE A 243 -12.31 23.21 0.90
C PHE A 243 -11.10 23.42 1.80
N GLU A 244 -11.33 23.37 3.11
CA GLU A 244 -10.23 23.42 4.08
C GLU A 244 -9.56 22.04 4.13
N LEU A 245 -8.30 22.00 3.70
CA LEU A 245 -7.46 20.79 3.67
C LEU A 245 -7.56 19.94 4.96
N PRO A 246 -7.54 20.51 6.18
CA PRO A 246 -7.66 19.71 7.40
C PRO A 246 -8.98 18.95 7.54
N GLY A 247 -10.09 19.49 7.01
CA GLY A 247 -11.38 18.79 7.05
C GLY A 247 -11.38 17.56 6.15
N PHE A 248 -10.71 17.65 5.00
CA PHE A 248 -10.55 16.52 4.08
C PHE A 248 -9.61 15.45 4.62
N GLY A 249 -8.49 15.86 5.23
CA GLY A 249 -7.56 14.96 5.92
C GLY A 249 -8.32 14.06 6.89
N ARG A 250 -8.96 14.66 7.91
CA ARG A 250 -9.74 13.91 8.92
C ARG A 250 -10.81 13.01 8.33
N MET A 251 -11.61 13.52 7.40
CA MET A 251 -12.68 12.76 6.77
C MET A 251 -12.16 11.52 6.04
N THR A 252 -11.02 11.64 5.35
CA THR A 252 -10.43 10.52 4.62
C THR A 252 -9.62 9.60 5.53
N THR A 253 -9.00 10.13 6.59
CA THR A 253 -8.38 9.36 7.68
C THR A 253 -9.41 8.41 8.32
N ASP A 254 -10.55 8.95 8.73
CA ASP A 254 -11.64 8.20 9.36
C ASP A 254 -12.34 7.25 8.39
N ARG A 255 -12.31 7.53 7.08
CA ARG A 255 -12.90 6.64 6.10
C ARG A 255 -12.00 5.44 5.77
N TYR A 256 -10.70 5.67 5.64
CA TYR A 256 -9.79 4.72 4.99
C TYR A 256 -8.85 3.99 5.94
N PHE A 257 -8.54 4.56 7.10
CA PHE A 257 -7.45 4.07 7.95
C PHE A 257 -7.92 3.78 9.37
N SER A 258 -8.35 4.81 10.11
CA SER A 258 -8.57 4.74 11.57
C SER A 258 -9.47 3.58 12.02
N PRO A 259 -10.66 3.34 11.41
CA PRO A 259 -11.54 2.29 11.91
C PRO A 259 -10.95 0.90 11.85
N GLY A 260 -10.21 0.58 10.78
CA GLY A 260 -9.59 -0.73 10.61
C GLY A 260 -8.47 -0.97 11.63
N ILE A 261 -7.64 0.05 11.84
CA ILE A 261 -6.48 -0.02 12.74
C ILE A 261 -6.95 -0.10 14.19
N TYR A 262 -7.92 0.73 14.60
CA TYR A 262 -8.51 0.67 15.93
C TYR A 262 -9.28 -0.62 16.17
N ARG A 263 -9.99 -1.14 15.16
CA ARG A 263 -10.68 -2.43 15.28
C ARG A 263 -9.68 -3.57 15.49
N GLY A 264 -8.58 -3.59 14.74
CA GLY A 264 -7.50 -4.56 14.92
C GLY A 264 -6.90 -4.52 16.32
N LEU A 265 -6.52 -3.33 16.80
CA LEU A 265 -5.99 -3.13 18.16
C LEU A 265 -6.99 -3.58 19.24
N GLN A 266 -8.27 -3.24 19.09
CA GLN A 266 -9.32 -3.61 20.05
C GLN A 266 -9.55 -5.13 20.11
N LEU A 267 -9.46 -5.82 18.97
CA LEU A 267 -9.62 -7.27 18.91
C LEU A 267 -8.40 -7.98 19.47
N HIS A 268 -7.19 -7.56 19.08
CA HIS A 268 -5.95 -8.24 19.43
C HIS A 268 -5.55 -8.03 20.90
N SER A 269 -5.85 -6.88 21.48
CA SER A 269 -5.62 -6.59 22.91
C SER A 269 -6.33 -7.53 23.88
N ARG A 270 -7.31 -8.31 23.40
CA ARG A 270 -8.02 -9.33 24.19
C ARG A 270 -7.26 -10.64 24.29
N ILE A 271 -6.29 -10.87 23.40
CA ILE A 271 -5.58 -12.14 23.28
C ILE A 271 -4.08 -12.03 23.51
N ALA A 272 -3.48 -10.84 23.38
CA ALA A 272 -2.04 -10.62 23.57
C ALA A 272 -1.69 -9.16 23.92
N PRO A 273 -0.50 -8.89 24.50
CA PRO A 273 0.04 -7.54 24.65
C PRO A 273 -0.06 -6.77 23.33
N THR A 274 -0.68 -5.60 23.38
CA THR A 274 -1.00 -4.81 22.19
C THR A 274 -0.62 -3.35 22.42
N TYR A 275 0.19 -2.81 21.52
CA TYR A 275 0.77 -1.47 21.60
C TYR A 275 0.30 -0.63 20.43
N SER A 276 0.22 0.68 20.64
CA SER A 276 -0.11 1.61 19.56
C SER A 276 0.60 2.94 19.76
N SER A 277 0.89 3.61 18.64
CA SER A 277 1.49 4.93 18.61
C SER A 277 0.85 5.79 17.52
N VAL A 278 0.89 7.11 17.72
CA VAL A 278 0.51 8.09 16.70
C VAL A 278 1.71 8.96 16.43
N PHE A 279 2.22 8.91 15.19
CA PHE A 279 3.33 9.73 14.74
C PHE A 279 2.82 11.11 14.28
N ASN A 280 3.26 12.16 14.97
CA ASN A 280 2.84 13.55 14.70
C ASN A 280 4.02 14.53 14.62
N TYR A 281 5.24 14.01 14.45
CA TYR A 281 6.42 14.85 14.31
C TYR A 281 6.47 15.48 12.91
N ARG A 282 6.47 16.82 12.87
CA ARG A 282 6.53 17.60 11.63
C ARG A 282 7.95 18.11 11.42
N GLY A 283 8.75 17.33 10.70
CA GLY A 283 10.11 17.71 10.31
C GLY A 283 10.22 18.21 8.88
N ARG A 284 11.45 18.38 8.39
CA ARG A 284 11.72 18.83 7.01
C ARG A 284 11.45 17.74 5.96
N PHE A 285 11.42 16.47 6.37
CA PHE A 285 11.21 15.33 5.49
C PHE A 285 9.76 14.86 5.54
N GLY A 286 9.14 14.68 4.37
CA GLY A 286 7.75 14.25 4.24
C GLY A 286 7.21 14.43 2.82
N ILE A 287 6.05 13.85 2.54
CA ILE A 287 5.45 13.84 1.20
C ILE A 287 5.09 15.27 0.71
N PRO A 288 4.40 16.12 1.49
CA PRO A 288 4.11 17.49 1.06
C PRO A 288 5.37 18.26 0.68
N THR A 289 6.44 18.14 1.47
CA THR A 289 7.72 18.82 1.17
C THR A 289 8.35 18.29 -0.12
N ALA A 290 8.32 16.98 -0.36
CA ALA A 290 8.83 16.37 -1.60
C ALA A 290 8.12 16.88 -2.87
N PHE A 291 6.87 17.32 -2.76
CA PHE A 291 6.10 17.94 -3.86
C PHE A 291 6.11 19.48 -3.84
N GLY A 292 6.94 20.13 -3.00
CA GLY A 292 6.99 21.59 -2.88
C GLY A 292 5.76 22.22 -2.19
N LEU A 293 4.94 21.40 -1.53
CA LEU A 293 3.73 21.80 -0.79
C LEU A 293 3.98 21.93 0.72
N GLY A 294 5.11 21.43 1.21
CA GLY A 294 5.54 21.50 2.61
C GLY A 294 6.37 22.76 2.88
N ASN A 295 5.90 23.62 3.77
CA ASN A 295 6.62 24.77 4.33
C ASN A 295 5.94 25.21 5.64
N GLU A 296 6.49 26.20 6.35
CA GLU A 296 5.96 26.69 7.63
C GLU A 296 4.51 27.22 7.57
N ARG A 297 4.06 27.66 6.38
CA ARG A 297 2.69 28.13 6.14
C ARG A 297 1.75 27.02 5.66
N SER A 298 2.27 25.81 5.47
CA SER A 298 1.52 24.69 4.96
C SER A 298 0.48 24.22 5.96
N LYS A 299 -0.71 23.89 5.44
CA LYS A 299 -1.82 23.37 6.24
C LYS A 299 -1.82 21.84 6.33
N TYR A 300 -0.95 21.16 5.57
CA TYR A 300 -0.76 19.71 5.64
C TYR A 300 -0.19 19.33 7.00
N LYS A 301 -0.78 18.35 7.67
CA LYS A 301 -0.29 17.78 8.92
C LYS A 301 0.78 16.71 8.64
N VAL A 302 0.83 15.66 9.44
CA VAL A 302 1.68 14.49 9.19
C VAL A 302 0.83 13.46 8.47
N GLY A 303 1.06 13.34 7.16
CA GLY A 303 0.29 12.46 6.27
C GLY A 303 0.79 11.02 6.22
N HIS A 304 0.00 10.14 5.60
CA HIS A 304 0.34 8.72 5.44
C HIS A 304 1.74 8.54 4.85
N SER A 305 2.49 7.59 5.42
CA SER A 305 3.89 7.26 5.07
C SER A 305 4.95 8.31 5.43
N GLU A 306 4.62 9.41 6.11
CA GLU A 306 5.63 10.39 6.52
C GLU A 306 6.55 9.87 7.63
N ASP A 307 6.06 8.99 8.49
CA ASP A 307 6.83 8.25 9.48
C ASP A 307 7.96 7.41 8.86
N LEU A 308 7.75 6.89 7.64
CA LEU A 308 8.76 6.10 6.92
C LEU A 308 10.04 6.89 6.58
N PHE A 309 9.97 8.22 6.47
CA PHE A 309 11.16 9.06 6.24
C PHE A 309 12.14 9.05 7.41
N TYR A 310 11.69 8.59 8.58
CA TYR A 310 12.48 8.51 9.81
C TYR A 310 12.89 7.06 10.13
N VAL A 311 12.34 6.07 9.43
CA VAL A 311 12.69 4.64 9.61
C VAL A 311 13.61 4.15 8.50
N PHE A 312 13.35 4.55 7.25
CA PHE A 312 14.06 4.08 6.08
C PHE A 312 14.81 5.21 5.37
N ASN A 313 15.87 4.85 4.64
CA ASN A 313 16.53 5.80 3.77
C ASN A 313 15.64 6.11 2.55
N MET A 314 15.03 7.30 2.55
CA MET A 314 14.14 7.78 1.49
C MET A 314 14.84 8.71 0.49
N SER A 315 16.14 8.52 0.24
CA SER A 315 16.94 9.36 -0.67
C SER A 315 16.49 9.32 -2.14
N THR A 316 15.73 8.30 -2.54
CA THR A 316 15.11 8.23 -3.88
C THR A 316 14.01 9.29 -4.07
N TYR A 317 13.39 9.76 -2.99
CA TYR A 317 12.21 10.63 -3.02
C TYR A 317 12.44 12.00 -2.37
N SER A 318 13.53 12.16 -1.62
CA SER A 318 13.90 13.38 -0.90
C SER A 318 15.41 13.46 -0.75
N GLN A 319 15.94 14.53 -0.15
CA GLN A 319 17.38 14.71 0.06
C GLN A 319 18.01 13.65 1.01
N GLY A 320 17.19 12.78 1.62
CA GLY A 320 17.62 11.77 2.59
C GLY A 320 17.98 12.39 3.94
N LEU A 321 17.58 11.74 5.03
CA LEU A 321 17.94 12.16 6.38
C LEU A 321 19.42 11.86 6.64
N LYS A 322 20.18 12.86 7.10
CA LYS A 322 21.60 12.73 7.47
C LYS A 322 21.76 12.63 8.98
N LEU A 323 22.85 12.01 9.43
CA LEU A 323 23.18 11.89 10.86
C LEU A 323 23.37 13.25 11.56
N THR A 324 23.68 14.30 10.79
CA THR A 324 23.85 15.66 11.29
C THR A 324 22.54 16.45 11.37
N ASP A 325 21.44 15.91 10.85
CA ASP A 325 20.14 16.57 10.90
C ASP A 325 19.53 16.47 12.30
N PRO A 326 18.86 17.52 12.80
CA PRO A 326 18.17 17.46 14.10
C PRO A 326 17.09 16.37 14.14
N GLU A 327 16.51 16.02 12.99
CA GLU A 327 15.56 14.91 12.83
C GLU A 327 16.17 13.52 13.11
N TYR A 328 17.50 13.39 13.15
CA TYR A 328 18.15 12.10 13.38
C TYR A 328 17.79 11.48 14.75
N GLU A 329 17.57 12.28 15.79
CA GLU A 329 17.14 11.76 17.08
C GLU A 329 15.73 11.13 17.03
N ILE A 330 14.84 11.67 16.19
CA ILE A 330 13.52 11.07 15.93
C ILE A 330 13.68 9.75 15.18
N SER A 331 14.55 9.72 14.15
CA SER A 331 14.86 8.50 13.41
C SER A 331 15.41 7.41 14.31
N LYS A 332 16.39 7.75 15.15
CA LYS A 332 16.98 6.85 16.14
C LYS A 332 15.93 6.31 17.12
N PHE A 333 15.07 7.18 17.65
CA PHE A 333 13.96 6.77 18.53
C PHE A 333 13.02 5.77 17.84
N MET A 334 12.61 6.05 16.60
CA MET A 334 11.70 5.19 15.86
C MET A 334 12.32 3.83 15.52
N VAL A 335 13.55 3.81 15.02
CA VAL A 335 14.28 2.58 14.71
C VAL A 335 14.46 1.73 15.98
N ASN A 336 14.89 2.34 17.08
CA ASN A 336 15.03 1.64 18.36
C ASN A 336 13.69 1.09 18.86
N SER A 337 12.58 1.81 18.68
CA SER A 337 11.26 1.34 19.09
C SER A 337 10.84 0.06 18.33
N ILE A 338 11.12 0.01 17.02
CA ILE A 338 10.83 -1.17 16.18
C ILE A 338 11.75 -2.35 16.55
N VAL A 339 13.05 -2.08 16.73
CA VAL A 339 14.03 -3.12 17.10
C VAL A 339 13.72 -3.71 18.47
N ASN A 340 13.45 -2.87 19.47
CA ASN A 340 13.10 -3.33 20.81
C ASN A 340 11.83 -4.19 20.78
N PHE A 341 10.79 -3.76 20.05
CA PHE A 341 9.57 -4.56 19.91
C PHE A 341 9.83 -5.91 19.22
N ALA A 342 10.70 -5.95 18.21
CA ALA A 342 11.06 -7.19 17.55
C ALA A 342 11.84 -8.15 18.47
N GLU A 343 12.66 -7.61 19.39
CA GLU A 343 13.46 -8.41 20.33
C GLU A 343 12.64 -8.92 21.52
N THR A 344 11.75 -8.11 22.09
CA THR A 344 11.11 -8.40 23.38
C THR A 344 9.59 -8.46 23.36
N GLY A 345 8.95 -8.14 22.23
CA GLY A 345 7.51 -7.86 22.18
C GLY A 345 7.17 -6.58 22.92
#